data_AF-A0A7K0IYR3-F1
#
_entry.id   AF-A0A7K0IYR3-F1
#
_cell.length_a   1.000
_cell.length_b   1.000
_cell.length_c   1.000
_cell.angle_alpha   90.00
_cell.angle_beta   90.00
_cell.angle_gamma   90.00
#
_symmetry.space_group_name_H-M   'P 1'
#
loop_
_entity.id
_entity.type
_entity.pdbx_description
1 polymer ?
#
loop_
_entity_poly.entity_id
_entity_poly.type
_entity_poly.pdbx_seq_one_letter_code
_entity_poly.pdbx_strand_id
1 'polypeptide(L)' 'MTCTRTGENCKCTYTTCSRRGNCCQCVAFHRERGEATGCMFTPAGEKSYDRSLKHLMRDRGITAA' A
#
# COMPACT_ATOMS: atom_id res chain seq x y z
N MET A 1 -20.87 -2.62 7.78
CA MET A 1 -19.54 -1.98 7.91
C MET A 1 -19.12 -1.52 6.53
N THR A 2 -19.31 -0.24 6.21
CA THR A 2 -19.10 0.24 4.83
C THR A 2 -17.69 0.77 4.69
N CYS A 3 -16.80 -0.01 4.07
CA CYS A 3 -15.48 0.47 3.68
C CYS A 3 -15.61 1.20 2.33
N THR A 4 -15.53 2.54 2.33
CA THR A 4 -15.64 3.35 1.09
C THR A 4 -14.46 4.30 0.94
N ARG A 5 -13.46 3.88 0.16
CA ARG A 5 -12.73 4.74 -0.79
C ARG A 5 -12.27 3.83 -1.94
N THR A 6 -12.71 4.15 -3.16
CA THR A 6 -12.48 3.31 -4.36
C THR A 6 -12.04 4.21 -5.53
N GLY A 7 -11.03 3.78 -6.29
CA GLY A 7 -10.64 4.36 -7.58
C GLY A 7 -9.85 5.67 -7.55
N GLU A 8 -10.50 6.79 -7.23
CA GLU A 8 -10.04 8.15 -7.59
C GLU A 8 -8.72 8.59 -6.93
N ASN A 9 -8.38 7.98 -5.81
CA ASN A 9 -7.23 8.39 -5.00
C ASN A 9 -6.23 7.26 -4.79
N CYS A 10 -6.29 6.22 -5.62
CA CYS A 10 -5.32 5.14 -5.58
C CYS A 10 -3.95 5.67 -6.03
N LYS A 11 -2.98 5.70 -5.10
CA LYS A 11 -1.61 6.18 -5.34
C LYS A 11 -0.62 5.07 -5.65
N CYS A 12 -1.07 3.82 -5.74
CA CYS A 12 -0.22 2.72 -6.22
C CYS A 12 0.38 3.11 -7.58
N THR A 13 1.66 2.89 -7.85
CA THR A 13 2.26 3.11 -9.18
C THR A 13 2.19 1.87 -10.04
N TYR A 14 1.80 0.71 -9.47
CA TYR A 14 1.56 -0.49 -10.26
C TYR A 14 0.21 -0.40 -10.97
N THR A 15 0.20 0.21 -12.16
CA THR A 15 -1.00 0.54 -12.95
C THR A 15 -1.67 -0.68 -13.57
N THR A 16 -0.92 -1.76 -13.80
CA THR A 16 -1.42 -3.02 -14.38
C THR A 16 -2.02 -3.98 -13.35
N CYS A 17 -2.07 -3.59 -12.07
CA CYS A 17 -2.64 -4.43 -11.01
C CYS A 17 -4.15 -4.60 -11.17
N SER A 18 -4.62 -5.85 -11.26
CA SER A 18 -6.05 -6.19 -11.36
C SER A 18 -6.90 -5.76 -10.16
N ARG A 19 -6.27 -5.47 -9.02
CA ARG A 19 -6.92 -5.01 -7.77
C ARG A 19 -6.84 -3.50 -7.58
N ARG A 20 -6.20 -2.77 -8.50
CA ARG A 20 -6.01 -1.31 -8.41
C ARG A 20 -7.36 -0.62 -8.23
N GLY A 21 -7.40 0.34 -7.30
CA GLY A 21 -8.62 1.09 -7.01
C GLY A 21 -9.56 0.37 -6.05
N ASN A 22 -9.40 -0.92 -5.77
CA ASN A 22 -10.17 -1.65 -4.76
C ASN A 22 -9.36 -1.80 -3.46
N CYS A 23 -9.59 -0.91 -2.51
CA CYS A 23 -8.81 -0.89 -1.26
C CYS A 23 -8.96 -2.17 -0.45
N CYS A 24 -10.17 -2.75 -0.36
CA CYS A 24 -10.40 -4.00 0.37
C CYS A 24 -9.60 -5.16 -0.23
N GLN A 25 -9.61 -5.31 -1.55
CA GLN A 25 -8.83 -6.35 -2.23
C GLN A 25 -7.32 -6.11 -2.11
N CYS A 26 -6.86 -4.87 -2.19
CA CYS A 26 -5.45 -4.53 -1.99
C CYS A 26 -4.97 -4.91 -0.59
N VAL A 27 -5.74 -4.54 0.45
CA VAL A 27 -5.38 -4.85 1.84
C VAL A 27 -5.38 -6.35 2.08
N ALA A 28 -6.41 -7.08 1.64
CA ALA A 28 -6.48 -8.53 1.79
C ALA A 28 -5.26 -9.22 1.14
N PHE A 29 -4.99 -8.88 -0.13
CA PHE A 29 -3.89 -9.47 -0.89
C PHE A 29 -2.51 -9.21 -0.28
N HIS A 30 -2.20 -7.96 0.08
CA HIS A 30 -0.89 -7.64 0.65
C HIS A 30 -0.74 -8.14 2.09
N ARG A 31 -1.82 -8.12 2.89
CA ARG A 31 -1.81 -8.66 4.27
C ARG A 31 -1.41 -10.13 4.29
N GLU A 32 -1.97 -10.95 3.41
CA GLU A 32 -1.63 -12.38 3.30
C GLU A 32 -0.15 -12.63 2.97
N ARG A 33 0.54 -11.62 2.44
CA ARG A 33 1.95 -11.67 2.05
C ARG A 33 2.88 -10.97 3.04
N GLY A 34 2.35 -10.47 4.16
CA GLY A 34 3.13 -9.66 5.11
C GLY A 34 3.57 -8.31 4.56
N GLU A 35 2.83 -7.78 3.58
CA GLU A 35 3.14 -6.57 2.83
C GLU A 35 2.18 -5.42 3.20
N ALA A 36 2.67 -4.19 3.08
CA ALA A 36 1.85 -2.99 3.10
C ALA A 36 1.31 -2.66 1.70
N THR A 37 0.12 -2.06 1.64
CA THR A 37 -0.41 -1.56 0.36
C THR A 37 0.40 -0.35 -0.13
N GLY A 38 0.59 -0.24 -1.46
CA GLY A 38 1.36 0.87 -2.06
C GLY A 38 0.87 2.27 -1.64
N CYS A 39 -0.43 2.44 -1.41
CA CYS A 39 -1.01 3.71 -0.94
C CYS A 39 -0.51 4.17 0.44
N MET A 40 0.10 3.27 1.23
CA MET A 40 0.62 3.61 2.55
C MET A 40 2.02 4.24 2.51
N PHE A 41 2.71 4.20 1.37
CA PHE A 41 4.05 4.78 1.22
C PHE A 41 3.99 6.24 0.74
N THR A 42 5.09 6.99 0.92
CA THR A 42 5.33 8.23 0.18
C THR A 42 5.49 7.93 -1.31
N PRO A 43 5.37 8.92 -2.23
CA PRO A 43 5.63 8.68 -3.65
C PRO A 43 7.02 8.12 -3.95
N ALA A 44 8.04 8.46 -3.16
CA ALA A 44 9.38 7.93 -3.32
C ALA A 44 9.49 6.49 -2.80
N GLY A 45 8.93 6.21 -1.61
CA GLY A 45 8.90 4.87 -1.04
C GLY A 45 8.06 3.89 -1.87
N GLU A 46 6.95 4.34 -2.44
CA GLU A 46 6.08 3.51 -3.26
C GLU A 46 6.78 3.06 -4.55
N LYS A 47 7.56 3.95 -5.17
CA LYS A 47 8.36 3.69 -6.38
C LYS A 47 9.50 2.69 -6.19
N SER A 48 9.91 2.38 -4.96
CA SER A 48 10.93 1.34 -4.72
C SER A 48 10.38 -0.08 -4.88
N TYR A 49 9.05 -0.24 -4.90
CA TYR A 49 8.34 -1.52 -4.94
C TYR A 49 8.62 -2.48 -3.78
N ASP A 50 9.42 -2.09 -2.78
CA ASP A 50 9.57 -2.82 -1.54
C ASP A 50 8.29 -2.63 -0.71
N ARG A 51 7.47 -3.69 -0.61
CA ARG A 51 6.22 -3.67 0.14
C ARG A 51 6.36 -4.14 1.58
N SER A 52 7.59 -4.38 2.06
CA SER A 52 7.81 -4.85 3.43
C SER A 52 7.34 -3.81 4.46
N LEU A 53 6.83 -4.28 5.59
CA LEU A 53 6.48 -3.42 6.72
C LEU A 53 7.71 -2.64 7.25
N LYS A 54 8.90 -3.24 7.18
CA LYS A 54 10.17 -2.59 7.56
C LYS A 54 10.48 -1.38 6.67
N HIS A 55 10.28 -1.51 5.36
CA HIS A 55 10.44 -0.38 4.44
C HIS A 55 9.38 0.69 4.69
N LEU A 56 8.12 0.30 4.93
CA LEU A 56 7.07 1.27 5.27
C LEU A 56 7.42 2.08 6.52
N MET A 57 7.92 1.41 7.57
CA MET A 57 8.35 2.08 8.79
C MET A 57 9.46 3.10 8.52
N ARG A 58 10.47 2.74 7.73
CA ARG A 58 11.55 3.66 7.33
C ARG A 58 11.01 4.84 6.51
N ASP A 59 10.20 4.56 5.49
CA ASP A 59 9.59 5.57 4.61
C ASP A 59 8.73 6.59 5.37
N ARG A 60 8.07 6.15 6.45
CA ARG A 60 7.22 6.99 7.29
C ARG A 60 7.91 7.54 8.54
N GLY A 61 9.19 7.25 8.75
CA GLY A 61 9.93 7.66 9.95
C GLY A 61 9.38 7.07 11.24
N ILE A 62 8.75 5.89 11.18
CA ILE A 62 8.25 5.16 12.34
C ILE A 62 9.40 4.35 12.93
N THR A 63 9.95 4.80 14.05
CA THR A 63 10.93 4.07 14.84
C THR A 63 10.23 3.22 15.89
N ALA A 64 10.60 1.94 15.98
CA ALA A 64 10.29 1.17 17.19
C ALA A 64 11.12 1.77 18.34
N ALA A 65 10.45 2.10 19.45
CA ALA A 65 11.10 2.47 20.70
C ALA A 65 11.96 1.32 21.22
#